data_AF-X1PRR7-F1
#
_entry.id   AF-X1PRR7-F1
#
_cell.length_a   1.000
_cell.length_b   1.000
_cell.length_c   1.000
_cell.angle_alpha   90.00
_cell.angle_beta   90.00
_cell.angle_gamma   90.00
#
_symmetry.space_group_name_H-M   'P 1'
#
loop_
_entity.id
_entity.type
_entity.pdbx_description
1 polymer ?
#
loop_
_entity_poly.entity_id
_entity_poly.type
_entity_poly.pdbx_seq_one_letter_code
_entity_poly.pdbx_strand_id
1 'polypeptide(L)' 'MDDLASIKERIEQLRAEINHHNYRYYVLDSPEISDAEYDELMRELKQLEE' A
#
# COMPACT_ATOMS: atom_id res chain seq x y z
N MET A 1 6.12 -8.94 -22.80
CA MET A 1 5.03 -9.79 -22.29
C MET A 1 5.10 -9.73 -20.76
N ASP A 2 5.33 -8.53 -20.21
CA ASP A 2 5.94 -8.34 -18.88
C ASP A 2 5.16 -7.37 -17.99
N ASP A 3 4.18 -6.67 -18.56
CA ASP A 3 3.40 -5.63 -17.86
C ASP A 3 2.48 -6.22 -16.78
N LEU A 4 1.99 -7.44 -16.99
CA LEU A 4 1.13 -8.13 -16.01
C LEU A 4 1.90 -8.67 -14.80
N ALA A 5 3.20 -8.96 -14.97
CA ALA A 5 4.06 -9.39 -13.87
C ALA A 5 4.43 -8.20 -12.98
N SER A 6 4.82 -7.08 -13.60
CA SER A 6 5.18 -5.86 -12.88
C SER A 6 4.00 -5.23 -12.12
N ILE A 7 2.78 -5.27 -12.67
CA ILE A 7 1.58 -4.80 -11.97
C ILE A 7 1.32 -5.63 -10.72
N LYS A 8 1.43 -6.97 -10.80
CA LYS A 8 1.26 -7.84 -9.62
C LYS A 8 2.32 -7.59 -8.56
N GLU A 9 3.57 -7.40 -8.97
CA GLU A 9 4.66 -7.06 -8.04
C GLU A 9 4.39 -5.71 -7.35
N ARG A 10 3.87 -4.72 -8.10
CA ARG A 10 3.49 -3.42 -7.53
C ARG A 10 2.33 -3.52 -6.54
N ILE A 11 1.30 -4.30 -6.85
CA ILE A 11 0.17 -4.59 -5.94
C ILE A 11 0.67 -5.19 -4.64
N GLU A 12 1.55 -6.20 -4.71
CA GLU A 12 2.09 -6.86 -3.51
C GLU A 12 2.97 -5.91 -2.68
N GLN A 13 3.75 -5.03 -3.33
CA GLN A 13 4.52 -3.98 -2.63
C GLN A 13 3.60 -3.01 -1.88
N LEU A 14 2.59 -2.47 -2.57
CA LEU A 14 1.63 -1.54 -1.96
C LEU A 14 0.88 -2.20 -0.79
N ARG A 15 0.48 -3.46 -0.93
CA ARG A 15 -0.12 -4.23 0.16
C ARG A 15 0.83 -4.39 1.35
N ALA A 16 2.10 -4.67 1.11
CA ALA A 16 3.08 -4.79 2.19
C ALA A 16 3.29 -3.44 2.91
N GLU A 17 3.41 -2.34 2.17
CA GLU A 17 3.53 -0.99 2.73
C GLU A 17 2.30 -0.61 3.56
N ILE A 18 1.09 -0.78 3.02
CA ILE A 18 -0.17 -0.51 3.72
C ILE A 18 -0.26 -1.33 5.02
N ASN A 19 0.10 -2.61 4.98
CA ASN A 19 0.09 -3.47 6.18
C ASN A 19 1.13 -3.03 7.21
N HIS A 20 2.32 -2.63 6.78
CA HIS A 20 3.36 -2.09 7.66
C HIS A 20 2.87 -0.81 8.36
N HIS A 21 2.28 0.13 7.61
CA HIS A 21 1.72 1.35 8.17
C HIS A 21 0.53 1.07 9.10
N ASN A 22 -0.35 0.12 8.76
CA ASN A 22 -1.44 -0.31 9.63
C ASN A 22 -0.91 -0.91 10.94
N TYR A 23 0.10 -1.77 10.87
CA TYR A 23 0.72 -2.33 12.07
C TYR A 23 1.30 -1.22 12.96
N ARG A 24 1.99 -0.26 12.36
CA ARG A 24 2.53 0.89 13.08
C ARG A 24 1.47 1.77 13.73
N TYR A 25 0.37 2.02 13.01
CA TYR A 25 -0.76 2.81 13.49
C TYR A 25 -1.49 2.10 14.64
N TYR A 26 -1.91 0.84 14.42
CA TYR A 26 -2.77 0.13 15.37
C TYR A 26 -2.02 -0.60 16.49
N VAL A 27 -0.78 -1.04 16.25
CA VAL A 27 -0.03 -1.87 17.22
C VAL A 27 1.07 -1.06 17.91
N LEU A 28 1.83 -0.26 17.17
CA LEU A 28 2.94 0.50 17.74
C LEU A 28 2.54 1.90 18.24
N ASP A 29 1.31 2.35 17.96
CA ASP A 29 0.84 3.72 18.22
C ASP A 29 1.84 4.78 17.71
N SER A 30 2.48 4.47 16.58
CA SER A 30 3.58 5.23 16.00
C SER A 30 3.40 5.34 14.49
N PRO A 31 2.39 6.10 14.03
CA PRO A 31 2.14 6.28 12.61
C PRO A 31 3.35 6.95 11.92
N GLU A 32 3.83 6.35 10.82
CA GLU A 32 4.90 6.91 9.99
C GLU A 32 4.39 7.83 8.89
N ILE A 33 3.14 7.64 8.48
CA ILE A 33 2.49 8.38 7.40
C ILE A 33 1.20 9.01 7.91
N SER A 34 0.83 10.12 7.28
CA SER A 34 -0.46 10.78 7.52
C SER A 34 -1.62 10.00 6.89
N ASP A 35 -2.85 10.25 7.35
CA ASP A 35 -4.05 9.65 6.76
C ASP A 35 -4.16 9.94 5.26
N ALA A 36 -3.69 11.12 4.81
CA ALA A 36 -3.68 11.48 3.39
C ALA A 36 -2.73 10.61 2.56
N GLU A 37 -1.52 10.36 3.07
CA GLU A 37 -0.55 9.46 2.42
C GLU A 37 -1.07 8.02 2.38
N TYR A 38 -1.73 7.56 3.46
CA TYR A 38 -2.36 6.24 3.47
C TYR A 38 -3.48 6.13 2.44
N ASP A 39 -4.33 7.17 2.31
CA ASP A 39 -5.36 7.25 1.29
C ASP A 39 -4.77 7.22 -0.13
N GLU A 40 -3.62 7.86 -0.37
CA GLU A 40 -2.92 7.81 -1.65
C GLU A 40 -2.42 6.40 -1.98
N LEU A 41 -1.77 5.72 -1.03
CA LEU A 41 -1.33 4.32 -1.20
C LEU A 41 -2.50 3.38 -1.50
N MET A 42 -3.61 3.56 -0.79
CA MET A 42 -4.83 2.75 -0.97
C MET A 42 -5.51 3.04 -2.32
N ARG A 43 -5.45 4.27 -2.81
CA ARG A 43 -5.95 4.64 -4.15
C ARG A 43 -5.09 4.02 -5.25
N GLU A 44 -3.77 4.08 -5.13
CA GLU A 44 -2.85 3.46 -6.10
C GLU A 44 -3.09 1.95 -6.17
N LEU A 45 -3.23 1.28 -5.01
CA LEU A 45 -3.53 -0.15 -4.97
C LEU A 45 -4.83 -0.48 -5.71
N LYS A 46 -5.89 0.29 -5.45
CA LYS A 46 -7.19 0.10 -6.13
C LYS A 46 -7.11 0.32 -7.63
N GLN A 47 -6.35 1.32 -8.08
CA GLN A 47 -6.16 1.60 -9.51
C GLN A 47 -5.44 0.47 -10.24
N LEU A 48 -4.57 -0.26 -9.55
CA LEU A 48 -3.84 -1.39 -10.11
C LEU A 48 -4.65 -2.71 -10.07
N GLU A 49 -5.64 -2.81 -9.18
CA GLU A 49 -6.57 -3.94 -9.08
C GLU A 49 -7.78 -3.85 -10.04
N GLU A 50 -8.04 -2.69 -10.66
CA GLU A 50 -9.14 -2.44 -11.61
C GLU A 50 -8.88 -3.00 -13.02
#